data_AF-A0A7W2R581-F1
#
_entry.id   AF-A0A7W2R581-F1
#
_cell.length_a   1.000
_cell.length_b   1.000
_cell.length_c   1.000
_cell.angle_alpha   90.00
_cell.angle_beta   90.00
_cell.angle_gamma   90.00
#
_symmetry.space_group_name_H-M   'P 1'
#
loop_
_entity.id
_entity.type
_entity.pdbx_description
1 polymer ?
#
loop_
_entity_poly.entity_id
_entity_poly.type
_entity_poly.pdbx_seq_one_letter_code
_entity_poly.pdbx_strand_id
1 'polypeptide(L)'
;MDRRTAVKNIVLSLGLVVSGSTILSLFNACTTDKTVVLPEFFKKSDMLGIEGLVDIILPKTSSIGANDLNISLFIDKMCCHVLSKKQQDEIRMGIEKFSKQFEKITNKLPSNGNREDYQQMIATYFDVSEKREKAVFQMLENGSDELAENVKPDYYLYTFLTAVRELGMLGYFTSQVVMEGDIEV
;
A
#
# COMPACT_ATOMS: atom_id res chain seq x y z
N MET A 1 -14.05 3.96 23.39
CA MET A 1 -13.21 4.91 22.62
C MET A 1 -14.03 5.43 21.45
N ASP A 2 -13.96 6.73 21.16
CA ASP A 2 -14.63 7.33 19.99
C ASP A 2 -13.89 6.92 18.69
N ARG A 3 -14.63 6.43 17.71
CA ARG A 3 -14.11 5.97 16.40
C ARG A 3 -13.26 7.05 15.73
N ARG A 4 -13.63 8.33 15.87
CA ARG A 4 -12.87 9.46 15.29
C ARG A 4 -11.52 9.66 15.97
N THR A 5 -11.43 9.39 17.27
CA THR A 5 -10.20 9.55 18.04
C THR A 5 -9.19 8.45 17.71
N ALA A 6 -9.65 7.20 17.53
CA ALA A 6 -8.79 6.10 17.11
C ALA A 6 -8.16 6.36 15.73
N VAL A 7 -8.97 6.77 14.74
CA VAL A 7 -8.48 7.09 13.38
C VAL A 7 -7.50 8.27 13.38
N LYS A 8 -7.80 9.34 14.14
CA LYS A 8 -6.88 10.48 14.28
C LYS A 8 -5.52 10.02 14.83
N ASN A 9 -5.50 9.16 15.83
CA ASN A 9 -4.27 8.67 16.42
C ASN A 9 -3.46 7.80 15.44
N ILE A 10 -4.13 6.99 14.62
CA ILE A 10 -3.47 6.19 13.57
C ILE A 10 -2.85 7.11 12.51
N VAL A 11 -3.62 8.06 11.96
CA VAL A 11 -3.12 9.01 10.95
C VAL A 11 -1.96 9.85 11.49
N LEU A 12 -2.05 10.31 12.74
CA LEU A 12 -0.96 11.03 13.41
C LEU A 12 0.27 10.15 13.59
N SER A 13 0.11 8.86 13.91
CA SER A 13 1.23 7.92 14.02
C SER A 13 1.92 7.65 12.69
N LEU A 14 1.20 7.77 11.57
CA LEU A 14 1.73 7.69 10.21
C LEU A 14 2.36 9.02 9.73
N GLY A 15 2.40 10.06 10.57
CA GLY A 15 3.00 11.35 10.23
C GLY A 15 2.24 12.18 9.18
N LEU A 16 0.98 11.83 8.90
CA LEU A 16 0.16 12.49 7.89
C LEU A 16 -0.61 13.68 8.49
N VAL A 17 -0.39 14.88 7.95
CA VAL A 17 -1.15 16.10 8.32
C VAL A 17 -2.24 16.34 7.28
N VAL A 18 -3.48 15.92 7.60
CA VAL A 18 -4.63 16.06 6.69
C VAL A 18 -5.90 16.51 7.42
N SER A 19 -6.79 17.21 6.71
CA SER A 19 -8.10 17.58 7.23
C SER A 19 -8.99 16.34 7.37
N GLY A 20 -9.62 16.17 8.53
CA GLY A 20 -10.40 14.96 8.83
C GLY A 20 -11.56 14.69 7.86
N SER A 21 -12.05 15.69 7.12
CA SER A 21 -13.12 15.55 6.13
C SER A 21 -12.70 14.77 4.89
N THR A 22 -11.47 14.96 4.40
CA THR A 22 -10.97 14.31 3.18
C THR A 22 -10.81 12.81 3.38
N ILE A 23 -10.32 12.41 4.56
CA ILE A 23 -10.16 11.01 4.94
C ILE A 23 -11.50 10.26 4.95
N LEU A 24 -12.57 10.84 5.51
CA LEU A 24 -13.89 10.20 5.54
C LEU A 24 -14.44 9.96 4.13
N SER A 25 -14.33 10.95 3.24
CA SER A 25 -14.77 10.81 1.84
C SER A 25 -13.99 9.72 1.09
N LEU A 26 -12.70 9.56 1.41
CA LEU A 26 -11.86 8.51 0.85
C LEU A 26 -12.25 7.12 1.35
N PHE A 27 -12.65 6.98 2.62
CA PHE A 27 -13.10 5.69 3.15
C PHE A 27 -14.45 5.23 2.60
N ASN A 28 -15.36 6.16 2.30
CA ASN A 28 -16.59 5.84 1.56
C ASN A 28 -16.30 5.34 0.13
N ALA A 29 -15.10 5.60 -0.41
CA ALA A 29 -14.72 5.04 -1.71
C ALA A 29 -14.55 3.52 -1.66
N CYS A 30 -14.26 2.93 -0.48
CA CYS A 30 -14.17 1.47 -0.32
C CYS A 30 -15.54 0.76 -0.40
N THR A 31 -16.65 1.48 -0.24
CA THR A 31 -18.01 0.92 -0.11
C THR A 31 -18.93 1.26 -1.28
N THR A 32 -18.46 2.00 -2.28
CA THR A 32 -19.31 2.48 -3.39
C THR A 32 -19.40 1.39 -4.47
N ASP A 33 -20.61 1.20 -5.03
CA ASP A 33 -20.90 0.31 -6.15
C ASP A 33 -19.85 0.44 -7.27
N LYS A 34 -19.57 -0.69 -7.95
CA LYS A 34 -18.58 -0.93 -9.03
C LYS A 34 -18.76 -0.02 -10.25
N THR A 35 -18.77 1.29 -10.04
CA THR A 35 -18.49 2.28 -11.06
C THR A 35 -17.00 2.13 -11.38
N VAL A 36 -16.68 2.07 -12.67
CA VAL A 36 -15.30 1.99 -13.14
C VAL A 36 -14.64 3.33 -12.85
N VAL A 37 -14.20 3.53 -11.61
CA VAL A 37 -13.44 4.69 -11.19
C VAL A 37 -12.01 4.48 -11.70
N LEU A 38 -11.57 5.38 -12.58
CA LEU A 38 -10.20 5.35 -13.10
C LEU A 38 -9.23 5.81 -11.99
N PRO A 39 -8.00 5.25 -11.95
CA PRO A 39 -6.98 5.72 -11.02
C PRO A 39 -6.60 7.17 -11.33
N GLU A 40 -6.34 7.93 -10.26
CA GLU A 40 -6.01 9.35 -10.30
C GLU A 40 -4.50 9.58 -10.13
N PHE A 41 -3.80 8.67 -9.44
CA PHE A 41 -2.37 8.81 -9.15
C PHE A 41 -1.50 7.84 -9.94
N PHE A 42 -1.81 6.55 -9.87
CA PHE A 42 -1.09 5.49 -10.55
C PHE A 42 -1.55 5.35 -12.00
N LYS A 43 -0.69 4.76 -12.84
CA LYS A 43 -1.10 4.38 -14.19
C LYS A 43 -2.05 3.19 -14.09
N LYS A 44 -3.01 3.12 -15.02
CA LYS A 44 -3.91 1.96 -15.13
C LYS A 44 -3.17 0.62 -15.26
N SER A 45 -2.01 0.61 -15.90
CA SER A 45 -1.14 -0.58 -16.02
C SER A 45 -0.64 -1.10 -14.67
N ASP A 46 -0.46 -0.20 -13.70
CA ASP A 46 0.21 -0.51 -12.44
C ASP A 46 -0.80 -0.93 -11.35
N MET A 47 -2.09 -0.59 -11.54
CA MET A 47 -3.17 -0.92 -10.61
C MET A 47 -3.31 -2.41 -10.37
N LEU A 48 -3.18 -3.24 -11.40
CA LEU A 48 -3.21 -4.70 -11.26
C LEU A 48 -2.05 -5.21 -10.39
N GLY A 49 -0.90 -4.54 -10.44
CA GLY A 49 0.23 -4.78 -9.56
C GLY A 49 -0.10 -4.54 -8.09
N ILE A 50 -0.79 -3.44 -7.82
CA ILE A 50 -1.21 -3.04 -6.47
C ILE A 50 -2.30 -3.99 -5.95
N GLU A 51 -3.28 -4.35 -6.79
CA GLU A 51 -4.32 -5.34 -6.49
C GLU A 51 -3.71 -6.70 -6.10
N GLY A 52 -2.73 -7.18 -6.86
CA GLY A 52 -2.01 -8.41 -6.52
C GLY A 52 -1.28 -8.33 -5.18
N LEU A 53 -0.62 -7.20 -4.89
CA LEU A 53 0.03 -7.00 -3.59
C LEU A 53 -0.96 -7.00 -2.42
N VAL A 54 -2.06 -6.23 -2.52
CA VAL A 54 -3.04 -6.16 -1.42
C VAL A 54 -3.81 -7.47 -1.23
N ASP A 55 -3.97 -8.28 -2.27
CA ASP A 55 -4.53 -9.64 -2.17
C ASP A 55 -3.65 -10.62 -1.38
N ILE A 56 -2.32 -10.43 -1.43
CA ILE A 56 -1.39 -11.20 -0.59
C ILE A 56 -1.46 -10.70 0.86
N ILE A 57 -1.53 -9.39 1.07
CA ILE A 57 -1.49 -8.78 2.42
C ILE A 57 -2.79 -9.04 3.17
N LEU A 58 -3.94 -8.93 2.50
CA LEU A 58 -5.28 -9.08 3.06
C LEU A 58 -6.13 -10.00 2.16
N PRO A 59 -5.79 -11.30 2.11
CA PRO A 59 -6.48 -12.25 1.26
C PRO A 59 -7.92 -12.45 1.72
N LYS A 60 -8.80 -12.72 0.76
CA LYS A 60 -10.13 -13.22 1.07
C LYS A 60 -10.01 -14.60 1.73
N THR A 61 -10.65 -14.77 2.88
CA THR A 61 -10.70 -16.04 3.61
C THR A 61 -12.15 -16.34 3.99
N SER A 62 -12.46 -16.53 5.28
CA SER A 62 -13.83 -16.47 5.79
C SER A 62 -14.37 -15.04 5.85
N SER A 63 -13.49 -14.04 5.91
CA SER A 63 -13.82 -12.62 5.83
C SER A 63 -13.68 -12.06 4.41
N ILE A 64 -14.26 -10.89 4.17
CA ILE A 64 -14.02 -10.08 2.96
C ILE A 64 -12.53 -9.77 2.79
N GLY A 65 -12.02 -9.80 1.55
CA GLY A 65 -10.63 -9.49 1.23
C GLY A 65 -10.42 -8.05 0.78
N ALA A 66 -9.16 -7.62 0.62
CA ALA A 66 -8.85 -6.26 0.15
C ALA A 66 -9.44 -5.93 -1.23
N ASN A 67 -9.49 -6.90 -2.14
CA ASN A 67 -10.06 -6.69 -3.47
C ASN A 67 -11.59 -6.54 -3.45
N ASP A 68 -12.29 -7.13 -2.47
CA ASP A 68 -13.73 -6.95 -2.31
C ASP A 68 -14.09 -5.50 -1.91
N LEU A 69 -13.14 -4.76 -1.33
CA LEU A 69 -13.28 -3.39 -0.84
C LEU A 69 -12.61 -2.34 -1.74
N ASN A 70 -12.09 -2.72 -2.91
CA ASN A 70 -11.32 -1.83 -3.79
C ASN A 70 -10.17 -1.09 -3.06
N ILE A 71 -9.44 -1.79 -2.18
CA ILE A 71 -8.35 -1.18 -1.40
C ILE A 71 -7.26 -0.59 -2.31
N SER A 72 -7.00 -1.18 -3.48
CA SER A 72 -6.06 -0.62 -4.47
C SER A 72 -6.44 0.81 -4.90
N LEU A 73 -7.73 1.08 -5.12
CA LEU A 73 -8.24 2.40 -5.47
C LEU A 73 -8.20 3.37 -4.27
N PHE A 74 -8.42 2.87 -3.05
CA PHE A 74 -8.21 3.66 -1.85
C PHE A 74 -6.76 4.13 -1.73
N ILE A 75 -5.79 3.22 -1.95
CA ILE A 75 -4.36 3.56 -1.95
C ILE A 75 -4.04 4.61 -3.01
N ASP A 76 -4.54 4.44 -4.24
CA ASP A 76 -4.38 5.41 -5.33
C ASP A 76 -4.82 6.83 -4.93
N LYS A 77 -6.02 6.95 -4.35
CA LYS A 77 -6.54 8.24 -3.91
C LYS A 77 -5.79 8.82 -2.71
N MET A 78 -5.33 7.99 -1.78
CA MET A 78 -4.45 8.44 -0.69
C MET A 78 -3.13 9.00 -1.25
N CYS A 79 -2.53 8.33 -2.22
CA CYS A 79 -1.34 8.84 -2.90
C CYS A 79 -1.60 10.17 -3.61
N CYS A 80 -2.77 10.35 -4.23
CA CYS A 80 -3.12 11.58 -4.95
C CYS A 80 -3.38 12.77 -3.99
N HIS A 81 -4.21 12.55 -2.97
CA HIS A 81 -4.84 13.63 -2.19
C HIS A 81 -4.21 13.87 -0.81
N VAL A 82 -3.40 12.94 -0.31
CA VAL A 82 -2.86 12.98 1.06
C VAL A 82 -1.34 13.12 1.08
N LEU A 83 -0.63 12.42 0.19
CA LEU A 83 0.83 12.46 0.17
C LEU A 83 1.36 13.80 -0.35
N SER A 84 2.43 14.30 0.29
CA SER A 84 3.18 15.44 -0.19
C SER A 84 3.83 15.16 -1.55
N LYS A 85 4.19 16.20 -2.30
CA LYS A 85 4.81 16.03 -3.62
C LYS A 85 6.08 15.17 -3.60
N LYS A 86 6.93 15.33 -2.56
CA LYS A 86 8.12 14.50 -2.37
C LYS A 86 7.75 13.02 -2.22
N GLN A 87 6.84 12.70 -1.30
CA GLN A 87 6.38 11.33 -1.08
C GLN A 87 5.74 10.73 -2.33
N GLN A 88 4.94 11.51 -3.07
CA GLN A 88 4.39 11.08 -4.34
C GLN A 88 5.48 10.70 -5.36
N ASP A 89 6.55 11.47 -5.47
CA ASP A 89 7.64 11.17 -6.39
C ASP A 89 8.43 9.94 -5.94
N GLU A 90 8.61 9.74 -4.63
CA GLU A 90 9.20 8.52 -4.06
C GLU A 90 8.36 7.27 -4.36
N ILE A 91 7.03 7.36 -4.23
CA ILE A 91 6.11 6.28 -4.58
C ILE A 91 6.15 5.97 -6.09
N ARG A 92 6.23 6.99 -6.96
CA ARG A 92 6.38 6.79 -8.42
C ARG A 92 7.69 6.09 -8.76
N MET A 93 8.79 6.48 -8.12
CA MET A 93 10.07 5.78 -8.29
C MET A 93 9.98 4.34 -7.76
N GLY A 94 9.31 4.15 -6.63
CA GLY A 94 9.16 2.85 -5.99
C GLY A 94 8.36 1.85 -6.81
N ILE A 95 7.23 2.25 -7.42
CA ILE A 95 6.45 1.36 -8.27
C ILE A 95 7.20 0.94 -9.54
N GLU A 96 8.07 1.81 -10.08
CA GLU A 96 8.98 1.45 -11.17
C GLU A 96 10.03 0.43 -10.73
N LYS A 97 10.61 0.57 -9.52
CA LYS A 97 11.54 -0.42 -8.97
C LYS A 97 10.85 -1.75 -8.72
N PHE A 98 9.62 -1.70 -8.20
CA PHE A 98 8.79 -2.87 -7.97
C PHE A 98 8.55 -3.63 -9.27
N SER A 99 8.08 -2.94 -10.32
CA SER A 99 7.80 -3.58 -11.61
C SER A 99 9.01 -4.29 -12.20
N LYS A 100 10.18 -3.62 -12.19
CA LYS A 100 11.45 -4.20 -12.67
C LYS A 100 11.89 -5.41 -11.85
N GLN A 101 11.77 -5.31 -10.53
CA GLN A 101 12.20 -6.38 -9.63
C GLN A 101 11.26 -7.59 -9.69
N PHE A 102 9.95 -7.33 -9.79
CA PHE A 102 8.95 -8.37 -9.99
C PHE A 102 9.23 -9.16 -11.26
N GLU A 103 9.50 -8.47 -12.38
CA GLU A 103 9.89 -9.12 -13.64
C GLU A 103 11.19 -9.92 -13.50
N LYS A 104 12.18 -9.38 -12.79
CA LYS A 104 13.45 -10.10 -12.54
C LYS A 104 13.26 -11.39 -11.73
N ILE A 105 12.37 -11.39 -10.74
CA ILE A 105 12.15 -12.52 -9.83
C ILE A 105 11.27 -13.60 -10.48
N THR A 106 10.27 -13.17 -11.27
CA THR A 106 9.16 -14.03 -11.72
C THR A 106 9.16 -14.28 -13.23
N ASN A 107 9.95 -13.52 -14.00
CA ASN A 107 9.92 -13.43 -15.47
C ASN A 107 8.56 -12.99 -16.04
N LYS A 108 7.77 -12.25 -15.26
CA LYS A 108 6.45 -11.74 -15.66
C LYS A 108 6.31 -10.27 -15.31
N LEU A 109 5.50 -9.54 -16.08
CA LEU A 109 5.04 -8.22 -15.64
C LEU A 109 4.08 -8.37 -14.45
N PRO A 110 4.01 -7.41 -13.51
CA PRO A 110 3.05 -7.46 -12.41
C PRO A 110 1.60 -7.68 -12.87
N SER A 111 1.18 -7.03 -13.95
CA SER A 111 -0.17 -7.20 -14.52
C SER A 111 -0.52 -8.63 -14.92
N ASN A 112 0.48 -9.50 -15.12
CA ASN A 112 0.33 -10.90 -15.51
C ASN A 112 0.77 -11.87 -14.40
N GLY A 113 1.08 -11.34 -13.20
CA GLY A 113 1.49 -12.13 -12.05
C GLY A 113 0.32 -12.92 -11.46
N ASN A 114 0.59 -14.14 -11.01
CA ASN A 114 -0.30 -14.96 -10.20
C ASN A 114 0.06 -14.84 -8.71
N ARG A 115 -0.75 -15.48 -7.85
CA ARG A 115 -0.59 -15.40 -6.39
C ARG A 115 0.82 -15.82 -5.94
N GLU A 116 1.36 -16.90 -6.49
CA GLU A 116 2.68 -17.43 -6.17
C GLU A 116 3.79 -16.46 -6.55
N ASP A 117 3.67 -15.76 -7.70
CA ASP A 117 4.62 -14.75 -8.14
C ASP A 117 4.70 -13.58 -7.13
N TYR A 118 3.55 -13.10 -6.64
CA TYR A 118 3.49 -12.06 -5.62
C TYR A 118 4.00 -12.53 -4.25
N GLN A 119 3.70 -13.78 -3.86
CA GLN A 119 4.25 -14.37 -2.64
C GLN A 119 5.79 -14.45 -2.71
N GLN A 120 6.35 -14.86 -3.85
CA GLN A 120 7.79 -14.90 -4.06
C GLN A 120 8.43 -13.49 -3.97
N MET A 121 7.77 -12.48 -4.55
CA MET A 121 8.21 -11.09 -4.44
C MET A 121 8.22 -10.61 -2.99
N ILE A 122 7.12 -10.84 -2.25
CA ILE A 122 7.01 -10.43 -0.83
C ILE A 122 8.05 -11.16 0.03
N ALA A 123 8.20 -12.48 -0.11
CA ALA A 123 9.18 -13.26 0.64
C ALA A 123 10.62 -12.75 0.42
N THR A 124 10.98 -12.38 -0.81
CA THR A 124 12.33 -11.85 -1.14
C THR A 124 12.70 -10.59 -0.35
N TYR A 125 11.71 -9.76 0.00
CA TYR A 125 11.89 -8.46 0.65
C TYR A 125 11.52 -8.45 2.14
N PHE A 126 10.61 -9.31 2.58
CA PHE A 126 10.09 -9.32 3.94
C PHE A 126 10.43 -10.57 4.76
N ASP A 127 10.82 -11.68 4.12
CA ASP A 127 11.38 -12.85 4.81
C ASP A 127 12.91 -12.71 4.88
N VAL A 128 13.36 -11.82 5.76
CA VAL A 128 14.77 -11.43 5.88
C VAL A 128 15.25 -11.53 7.32
N SER A 129 16.56 -11.71 7.51
CA SER A 129 17.16 -11.72 8.85
C SER A 129 16.89 -10.41 9.61
N GLU A 130 16.78 -10.46 10.94
CA GLU A 130 16.61 -9.27 11.80
C GLU A 130 17.65 -8.17 11.53
N LYS A 131 18.89 -8.55 11.18
CA LYS A 131 19.95 -7.58 10.85
C LYS A 131 19.60 -6.79 9.59
N ARG A 132 19.07 -7.46 8.56
CA ARG A 132 18.65 -6.83 7.31
C ARG A 132 17.40 -5.99 7.54
N GLU A 133 16.45 -6.49 8.32
CA GLU A 133 15.25 -5.74 8.72
C GLU A 133 15.60 -4.42 9.41
N LYS A 134 16.48 -4.44 10.43
CA LYS A 134 16.95 -3.20 11.10
C LYS A 134 17.63 -2.24 10.13
N ALA A 135 18.45 -2.75 9.20
CA ALA A 135 19.09 -1.91 8.20
C ALA A 135 18.07 -1.27 7.23
N VAL A 136 17.01 -1.99 6.87
CA VAL A 136 15.91 -1.45 6.06
C VAL A 136 15.18 -0.34 6.81
N PHE A 137 14.85 -0.52 8.09
CA PHE A 137 14.21 0.52 8.89
C PHE A 137 15.07 1.78 9.01
N GLN A 138 16.35 1.64 9.32
CA GLN A 138 17.28 2.77 9.35
C GLN A 138 17.38 3.47 8.00
N MET A 139 17.41 2.72 6.90
CA MET A 139 17.41 3.28 5.54
C MET A 139 16.13 4.08 5.26
N LEU A 140 14.96 3.59 5.70
CA LEU A 140 13.69 4.30 5.53
C LEU A 140 13.62 5.57 6.39
N GLU A 141 14.15 5.53 7.62
CA GLU A 141 14.22 6.69 8.54
C GLU A 141 15.11 7.82 8.00
N ASN A 142 16.27 7.49 7.43
CA ASN A 142 17.19 8.50 6.88
C ASN A 142 16.62 9.24 5.66
N GLY A 143 15.71 8.60 4.91
CA GLY A 143 15.13 9.17 3.70
C GLY A 143 16.09 9.23 2.50
N SER A 144 15.54 9.52 1.32
CA SER A 144 16.29 9.46 0.05
C SER A 144 17.48 10.43 -0.06
N ASP A 145 17.43 11.58 0.62
CA ASP A 145 18.43 12.65 0.48
C ASP A 145 19.78 12.29 1.12
N GLU A 146 19.77 11.45 2.15
CA GLU A 146 20.94 11.06 2.93
C GLU A 146 21.58 9.75 2.43
N LEU A 147 20.99 9.11 1.41
CA LEU A 147 21.42 7.81 0.91
C LEU A 147 22.32 7.92 -0.31
N ALA A 148 23.31 7.03 -0.38
CA ALA A 148 24.14 6.85 -1.57
C ALA A 148 23.29 6.38 -2.78
N GLU A 149 23.63 6.83 -3.98
CA GLU A 149 22.86 6.55 -5.22
C GLU A 149 22.64 5.05 -5.50
N ASN A 150 23.59 4.20 -5.12
CA ASN A 150 23.47 2.75 -5.28
C ASN A 150 22.48 2.10 -4.28
N VAL A 151 22.12 2.79 -3.21
CA VAL A 151 21.19 2.33 -2.17
C VAL A 151 19.76 2.81 -2.45
N LYS A 152 19.61 3.98 -3.10
CA LYS A 152 18.31 4.58 -3.42
C LYS A 152 17.31 3.64 -4.13
N PRO A 153 17.70 2.74 -5.05
CA PRO A 153 16.76 1.80 -5.67
C PRO A 153 16.06 0.90 -4.64
N ASP A 154 16.80 0.38 -3.66
CA ASP A 154 16.22 -0.45 -2.60
C ASP A 154 15.34 0.41 -1.69
N TYR A 155 15.78 1.62 -1.34
CA TYR A 155 14.96 2.58 -0.60
C TYR A 155 13.60 2.81 -1.26
N TYR A 156 13.55 3.21 -2.53
CA TYR A 156 12.28 3.49 -3.21
C TYR A 156 11.38 2.25 -3.29
N LEU A 157 11.97 1.06 -3.51
CA LEU A 157 11.22 -0.18 -3.52
C LEU A 157 10.58 -0.48 -2.16
N TYR A 158 11.36 -0.39 -1.06
CA TYR A 158 10.83 -0.58 0.29
C TYR A 158 9.82 0.50 0.67
N THR A 159 10.03 1.76 0.27
CA THR A 159 9.06 2.85 0.46
C THR A 159 7.72 2.50 -0.19
N PHE A 160 7.72 2.03 -1.44
CA PHE A 160 6.49 1.63 -2.12
C PHE A 160 5.83 0.41 -1.47
N LEU A 161 6.57 -0.67 -1.21
CA LEU A 161 6.02 -1.89 -0.62
C LEU A 161 5.43 -1.63 0.78
N THR A 162 6.12 -0.82 1.58
CA THR A 162 5.67 -0.44 2.93
C THR A 162 4.45 0.47 2.86
N ALA A 163 4.42 1.45 1.96
CA ALA A 163 3.27 2.32 1.77
C ALA A 163 2.02 1.54 1.31
N VAL A 164 2.15 0.60 0.37
CA VAL A 164 1.02 -0.27 -0.06
C VAL A 164 0.50 -1.10 1.12
N ARG A 165 1.40 -1.64 1.95
CA ARG A 165 1.03 -2.39 3.14
C ARG A 165 0.32 -1.53 4.18
N GLU A 166 0.90 -0.38 4.53
CA GLU A 166 0.35 0.52 5.55
C GLU A 166 -1.00 1.11 5.13
N LEU A 167 -1.08 1.66 3.92
CA LEU A 167 -2.32 2.21 3.38
C LEU A 167 -3.36 1.11 3.14
N GLY A 168 -2.93 -0.09 2.73
CA GLY A 168 -3.80 -1.24 2.58
C GLY A 168 -4.44 -1.66 3.89
N MET A 169 -3.63 -1.82 4.95
CA MET A 169 -4.12 -2.10 6.30
C MET A 169 -5.01 -0.98 6.83
N LEU A 170 -4.62 0.29 6.63
CA LEU A 170 -5.42 1.44 7.02
C LEU A 170 -6.80 1.36 6.37
N GLY A 171 -6.87 1.32 5.04
CA GLY A 171 -8.13 1.33 4.30
C GLY A 171 -9.04 0.15 4.66
N TYR A 172 -8.46 -1.02 4.90
CA TYR A 172 -9.21 -2.21 5.31
C TYR A 172 -9.77 -2.08 6.72
N PHE A 173 -8.94 -1.80 7.72
CA PHE A 173 -9.36 -1.74 9.13
C PHE A 173 -10.21 -0.51 9.47
N THR A 174 -10.24 0.50 8.60
CA THR A 174 -11.16 1.65 8.72
C THR A 174 -12.38 1.55 7.80
N SER A 175 -12.55 0.46 7.05
CA SER A 175 -13.75 0.24 6.24
C SER A 175 -14.95 -0.05 7.13
N GLN A 176 -16.07 0.64 6.88
CA GLN A 176 -17.32 0.39 7.60
C GLN A 176 -17.77 -1.06 7.47
N VAL A 177 -17.63 -1.66 6.28
CA VAL A 177 -18.03 -3.05 6.04
C VAL A 177 -17.22 -4.03 6.89
N VAL A 178 -15.93 -3.76 7.13
CA VAL A 178 -15.07 -4.59 8.00
C VAL A 178 -15.39 -4.36 9.48
N MET A 179 -15.73 -3.13 9.86
CA MET A 179 -16.05 -2.79 11.25
C MET A 179 -17.47 -3.20 11.67
N GLU A 180 -18.40 -3.30 10.73
CA GLU A 180 -19.83 -3.60 10.96
C GLU A 180 -20.20 -5.03 10.53
N GLY A 181 -19.42 -5.65 9.66
CA GLY A 181 -19.52 -7.07 9.35
C GLY A 181 -18.96 -7.90 10.50
N ASP A 182 -19.82 -8.69 11.13
CA ASP A 182 -19.48 -9.57 12.25
C ASP A 182 -18.18 -10.33 12.01
N ILE A 183 -17.29 -10.24 12.99
CA ILE A 183 -16.33 -11.31 13.28
C ILE A 183 -17.20 -12.49 13.75
N GLU A 184 -17.81 -13.23 12.82
CA GLU A 184 -18.30 -14.57 13.14
C GLU A 184 -17.06 -15.44 13.36
N VAL A 185 -16.66 -15.53 14.64
CA VAL A 185 -15.68 -16.48 15.18
C VAL A 185 -16.27 -17.88 15.20
#